data_AF-A0A6G1F4I0-F1
#
_entry.id   AF-A0A6G1F4I0-F1
#
_cell.length_a   1.000
_cell.length_b   1.000
_cell.length_c   1.000
_cell.angle_alpha   90.00
_cell.angle_beta   90.00
_cell.angle_gamma   90.00
#
_symmetry.space_group_name_H-M   'P 1'
#
loop_
_entity.id
_entity.type
_entity.pdbx_description
1 polymer ?
#
loop_
_entity_poly.entity_id
_entity_poly.type
_entity_poly.pdbx_seq_one_letter_code
_entity_poly.pdbx_strand_id
1 'polypeptide(L)'
;MLRIHHLDLGMLRLRNPILACSLVGGCGGRRQNLRANSSLSARTWRKPEAGWMKLNFDGSSKNSTRIASIGGVYRDHEGAFVLGYAERIGTATSSVAELAALRRGLELAVRNGWQRVWAEGDYKMVVNVVHDHAEVRSEEDMRQWREIAALLQLFDDMAVSHVYRGGNKVAHGFAKLGHKAARPRVWHVAPPDEVLQFLRRDAELS
;
A
#
# COMPACT_ATOMS: atom_id res chain seq x y z
N MET A 1 -31.49 -11.19 -27.24
CA MET A 1 -32.07 -11.45 -25.91
C MET A 1 -31.09 -12.35 -25.15
N LEU A 2 -30.07 -11.78 -24.51
CA LEU A 2 -29.07 -12.55 -23.74
C LEU A 2 -29.26 -12.28 -22.26
N ARG A 3 -29.47 -13.37 -21.50
CA ARG A 3 -29.64 -13.39 -20.05
C ARG A 3 -28.34 -12.96 -19.37
N ILE A 4 -28.45 -11.99 -18.47
CA ILE A 4 -27.40 -11.61 -17.54
C ILE A 4 -27.45 -12.62 -16.39
N HIS A 5 -26.43 -13.47 -16.27
CA HIS A 5 -26.18 -14.17 -15.02
C HIS A 5 -25.46 -13.21 -14.06
N HIS A 6 -26.01 -13.12 -12.85
CA HIS A 6 -25.49 -12.38 -11.71
C HIS A 6 -23.99 -12.66 -11.50
N LEU A 7 -23.14 -11.64 -11.60
CA LEU A 7 -21.74 -11.69 -11.21
C LEU A 7 -21.55 -10.89 -9.92
N ASP A 8 -20.98 -11.54 -8.91
CA ASP A 8 -20.57 -10.91 -7.64
C ASP A 8 -19.57 -9.78 -7.87
N LEU A 9 -19.79 -8.68 -7.15
CA LEU A 9 -19.05 -7.43 -7.20
C LEU A 9 -17.76 -7.51 -6.38
N GLY A 10 -16.62 -7.16 -6.99
CA GLY A 10 -15.59 -6.43 -6.23
C GLY A 10 -14.10 -6.73 -6.42
N MET A 11 -13.62 -7.26 -7.55
CA MET A 11 -12.19 -7.20 -7.88
C MET A 11 -11.99 -7.28 -9.40
N LEU A 12 -11.58 -6.19 -10.06
CA LEU A 12 -11.15 -6.29 -11.46
C LEU A 12 -9.71 -6.78 -11.52
N ARG A 13 -9.56 -8.09 -11.74
CA ARG A 13 -8.30 -8.73 -12.14
C ARG A 13 -7.96 -8.35 -13.57
N LEU A 14 -6.79 -7.79 -13.81
CA LEU A 14 -6.34 -7.51 -15.16
C LEU A 14 -4.89 -7.95 -15.38
N ARG A 15 -4.72 -9.12 -16.01
CA ARG A 15 -3.51 -9.51 -16.75
C ARG A 15 -3.31 -8.51 -17.93
N ASN A 16 -2.04 -8.22 -18.29
CA ASN A 16 -1.46 -7.34 -19.35
C ASN A 16 -2.40 -6.63 -20.37
N PRO A 17 -2.16 -5.37 -20.83
CA PRO A 17 -0.93 -4.99 -21.58
C PRO A 17 -0.45 -3.51 -21.58
N ILE A 18 0.77 -3.32 -22.13
CA ILE A 18 1.44 -2.07 -22.55
C ILE A 18 0.90 -1.55 -23.89
N LEU A 19 0.69 -0.23 -23.99
CA LEU A 19 1.09 0.73 -25.05
C LEU A 19 0.62 2.12 -24.54
N ALA A 20 1.44 3.18 -24.44
CA ALA A 20 2.26 3.76 -25.49
C ALA A 20 3.43 4.66 -24.99
N CYS A 21 4.55 4.57 -25.75
CA CYS A 21 5.51 5.62 -26.19
C CYS A 21 6.37 6.42 -25.16
N SER A 22 7.71 6.51 -25.26
CA SER A 22 8.66 6.18 -26.35
C SER A 22 10.12 6.02 -25.87
N LEU A 23 10.87 5.22 -26.65
CA LEU A 23 12.31 5.24 -26.95
C LEU A 23 13.32 4.43 -26.11
N VAL A 24 14.08 3.65 -26.91
CA VAL A 24 15.36 2.94 -26.76
C VAL A 24 15.44 1.63 -25.98
N GLY A 25 15.70 0.56 -26.75
CA GLY A 25 16.70 -0.45 -26.39
C GLY A 25 16.22 -1.61 -25.53
N GLY A 26 16.21 -2.81 -26.11
CA GLY A 26 15.67 -4.00 -25.48
C GLY A 26 16.49 -4.55 -24.32
N CYS A 27 15.80 -5.32 -23.46
CA CYS A 27 16.27 -6.48 -22.74
C CYS A 27 15.04 -7.16 -22.10
N GLY A 28 14.96 -8.49 -22.19
CA GLY A 28 13.79 -9.28 -21.76
C GLY A 28 13.54 -9.20 -20.25
N GLY A 29 12.55 -8.41 -19.84
CA GLY A 29 12.01 -8.34 -18.48
C GLY A 29 10.63 -8.98 -18.40
N ARG A 30 10.35 -9.70 -17.30
CA ARG A 30 9.02 -10.27 -17.01
C ARG A 30 7.99 -9.16 -16.86
N ARG A 31 6.81 -9.43 -17.44
CA ARG A 31 5.66 -8.52 -17.62
C ARG A 31 4.91 -8.28 -16.32
N GLN A 32 4.59 -7.04 -15.94
CA GLN A 32 3.73 -6.73 -14.78
C GLN A 32 2.78 -5.55 -15.06
N ASN A 33 1.60 -5.60 -14.44
CA ASN A 33 0.49 -4.64 -14.58
C ASN A 33 0.16 -4.00 -13.22
N LEU A 34 0.11 -2.68 -13.14
CA LEU A 34 -0.51 -1.94 -12.04
C LEU A 34 -1.86 -1.39 -12.52
N ARG A 35 -2.94 -1.63 -11.79
CA ARG A 35 -4.23 -0.96 -12.05
C ARG A 35 -4.82 -0.44 -10.75
N ALA A 36 -5.29 0.81 -10.78
CA ALA A 36 -6.20 1.34 -9.78
C ALA A 36 -7.59 0.79 -10.02
N ASN A 37 -8.27 0.44 -8.94
CA ASN A 37 -9.72 0.48 -8.98
C ASN A 37 -10.20 1.85 -8.45
N SER A 38 -10.57 2.75 -9.36
CA SER A 38 -11.16 4.06 -9.02
C SER A 38 -12.59 3.94 -8.47
N SER A 39 -13.20 2.75 -8.53
CA SER A 39 -14.60 2.53 -8.14
C SER A 39 -14.81 2.02 -6.71
N LEU A 40 -13.75 1.71 -5.95
CA LEU A 40 -13.88 1.13 -4.61
C LEU A 40 -13.20 1.98 -3.54
N SER A 41 -13.69 3.21 -3.35
CA SER A 41 -13.36 3.96 -2.12
C SER A 41 -14.15 3.35 -0.95
N ALA A 42 -13.60 2.33 -0.31
CA ALA A 42 -14.26 1.69 0.81
C ALA A 42 -14.08 2.53 2.08
N ARG A 43 -15.19 2.75 2.81
CA ARG A 43 -15.14 3.34 4.17
C ARG A 43 -14.63 2.34 5.22
N THR A 44 -14.73 1.05 4.91
CA THR A 44 -14.31 -0.07 5.74
C THR A 44 -13.29 -0.91 4.99
N TRP A 45 -12.36 -1.50 5.72
CA TRP A 45 -11.40 -2.42 5.16
C TRP A 45 -12.11 -3.72 4.71
N ARG A 46 -11.60 -4.37 3.66
CA ARG A 46 -12.10 -5.66 3.15
C ARG A 46 -10.96 -6.65 3.00
N LYS A 47 -11.22 -7.91 3.34
CA LYS A 47 -10.27 -9.01 3.15
C LYS A 47 -9.92 -9.17 1.67
N PRO A 48 -8.65 -9.49 1.34
CA PRO A 48 -8.28 -9.83 -0.03
C PRO A 48 -8.72 -11.27 -0.38
N GLU A 49 -8.69 -11.63 -1.67
CA GLU A 49 -8.88 -13.01 -2.10
C GLU A 49 -7.74 -13.93 -1.60
N ALA A 50 -8.00 -15.24 -1.53
CA ALA A 50 -7.00 -16.24 -1.18
C ALA A 50 -5.72 -16.13 -2.04
N GLY A 51 -4.56 -16.25 -1.37
CA GLY A 51 -3.25 -16.13 -1.98
C GLY A 51 -2.74 -14.70 -2.18
N TRP A 52 -3.47 -13.68 -1.70
CA TRP A 52 -3.00 -12.29 -1.66
C TRP A 52 -2.64 -11.86 -0.24
N MET A 53 -1.61 -11.03 -0.13
CA MET A 53 -1.29 -10.28 1.08
C MET A 53 -1.74 -8.84 0.90
N LYS A 54 -2.60 -8.34 1.79
CA LYS A 54 -3.06 -6.95 1.74
C LYS A 54 -2.23 -6.08 2.65
N LEU A 55 -1.55 -5.09 2.06
CA LEU A 55 -0.84 -4.03 2.75
C LEU A 55 -1.76 -2.83 2.93
N ASN A 56 -1.96 -2.38 4.17
CA ASN A 56 -2.41 -1.02 4.45
C ASN A 56 -1.23 -0.22 4.99
N PHE A 57 -1.02 0.99 4.49
CA PHE A 57 0.09 1.85 4.92
C PHE A 57 -0.36 3.29 5.08
N ASP A 58 0.38 4.06 5.89
CA ASP A 58 0.10 5.46 6.18
C ASP A 58 1.41 6.19 6.52
N GLY A 59 1.55 7.40 6.00
CA GLY A 59 2.60 8.35 6.34
C GLY A 59 2.07 9.46 7.24
N SER A 60 2.86 9.89 8.22
CA SER A 60 2.47 10.98 9.10
C SER A 60 3.59 11.99 9.27
N SER A 61 3.36 13.24 8.87
CA SER A 61 4.28 14.36 9.13
C SER A 61 3.62 15.40 10.04
N LYS A 62 4.35 15.88 11.05
CA LYS A 62 3.88 16.93 11.97
C LYS A 62 4.06 18.30 11.33
N ASN A 63 2.98 19.06 11.15
CA ASN A 63 3.02 20.36 10.47
C ASN A 63 4.04 21.36 11.03
N SER A 64 4.23 21.41 12.35
CA SER A 64 5.12 22.39 13.01
C SER A 64 6.61 22.04 12.93
N THR A 65 6.96 20.75 12.96
CA THR A 65 8.36 20.29 13.07
C THR A 65 8.85 19.53 11.85
N ARG A 66 7.93 19.17 10.94
CA ARG A 66 8.15 18.28 9.80
C ARG A 66 8.67 16.89 10.16
N ILE A 67 8.78 16.58 11.44
CA ILE A 67 9.11 15.24 11.93
C ILE A 67 8.06 14.30 11.39
N ALA A 68 8.53 13.29 10.68
CA ALA A 68 7.72 12.34 9.97
C ALA A 68 7.98 10.91 10.47
N SER A 69 6.94 10.10 10.33
CA SER A 69 6.97 8.67 10.60
C SER A 69 6.10 7.96 9.58
N ILE A 70 6.32 6.65 9.49
CA ILE A 70 5.60 5.75 8.60
C ILE A 70 5.09 4.57 9.40
N GLY A 71 4.05 3.94 8.89
CA GLY A 71 3.60 2.66 9.40
C GLY A 71 2.73 1.91 8.42
N GLY A 72 2.58 0.62 8.67
CA GLY A 72 1.70 -0.21 7.88
C GLY A 72 1.53 -1.59 8.46
N VAL A 73 0.58 -2.31 7.88
CA VAL A 73 0.16 -3.64 8.30
C VAL A 73 -0.11 -4.51 7.09
N TYR A 74 0.38 -5.73 7.15
CA TYR A 74 0.01 -6.83 6.27
C TYR A 74 -1.02 -7.72 6.96
N ARG A 75 -2.06 -8.04 6.20
CA ARG A 75 -3.09 -9.01 6.55
C ARG A 75 -3.27 -10.00 5.41
N ASP A 76 -3.57 -11.24 5.76
CA ASP A 76 -3.88 -12.28 4.78
C ASP A 76 -5.36 -12.25 4.36
N HIS A 77 -5.74 -13.23 3.55
CA HIS A 77 -7.10 -13.45 3.05
C HIS A 77 -8.14 -13.81 4.12
N GLU A 78 -7.73 -14.31 5.28
CA GLU A 78 -8.62 -14.53 6.42
C GLU A 78 -8.79 -13.24 7.25
N GLY A 79 -7.99 -12.21 6.94
CA GLY A 79 -7.89 -10.96 7.67
C GLY A 79 -7.01 -11.05 8.91
N ALA A 80 -6.26 -12.15 9.07
CA ALA A 80 -5.33 -12.31 10.17
C ALA A 80 -4.17 -11.34 10.02
N PHE A 81 -3.69 -10.83 11.16
CA PHE A 81 -2.48 -10.03 11.20
C PHE A 81 -1.28 -10.91 10.84
N VAL A 82 -0.48 -10.47 9.87
CA VAL A 82 0.73 -11.17 9.44
C VAL A 82 1.98 -10.39 9.83
N LEU A 83 2.00 -9.10 9.54
CA LEU A 83 3.15 -8.25 9.82
C LEU A 83 2.72 -6.81 10.06
N GLY A 84 3.39 -6.11 10.96
CA GLY A 84 3.23 -4.66 11.15
C GLY A 84 4.59 -3.98 11.18
N TYR A 85 4.65 -2.71 10.77
CA TYR A 85 5.87 -1.91 10.89
C TYR A 85 5.56 -0.48 11.28
N ALA A 86 6.51 0.15 12.00
CA ALA A 86 6.44 1.54 12.39
C ALA A 86 7.85 2.12 12.53
N GLU A 87 8.06 3.31 11.98
CA GLU A 87 9.40 3.91 11.91
C GLU A 87 9.32 5.44 11.87
N ARG A 88 10.25 6.12 12.56
CA ARG A 88 10.49 7.55 12.39
C ARG A 88 11.48 7.74 11.25
N ILE A 89 11.17 8.61 10.29
CA ILE A 89 11.96 8.82 9.07
C ILE A 89 12.63 10.20 9.01
N GLY A 90 12.87 10.82 10.17
CA GLY A 90 13.43 12.17 10.23
C GLY A 90 12.41 13.24 9.83
N THR A 91 12.81 14.18 8.98
CA THR A 91 11.95 15.27 8.51
C THR A 91 11.50 15.02 7.07
N ALA A 92 10.20 15.05 6.81
CA ALA A 92 9.66 14.84 5.47
C ALA A 92 8.33 15.59 5.27
N THR A 93 7.92 15.81 4.01
CA THR A 93 6.56 16.23 3.69
C THR A 93 5.57 15.09 4.00
N SER A 94 4.27 15.40 4.06
CA SER A 94 3.25 14.34 4.15
C SER A 94 3.32 13.39 2.96
N SER A 95 3.50 13.92 1.74
CA SER A 95 3.59 13.12 0.51
C SER A 95 4.78 12.16 0.53
N VAL A 96 5.95 12.63 0.95
CA VAL A 96 7.17 11.82 1.06
C VAL A 96 6.99 10.74 2.14
N ALA A 97 6.33 11.06 3.26
CA ALA A 97 6.05 10.07 4.30
C ALA A 97 5.11 8.94 3.79
N GLU A 98 4.07 9.28 3.01
CA GLU A 98 3.18 8.28 2.41
C GLU A 98 3.92 7.36 1.43
N LEU A 99 4.74 7.94 0.53
CA LEU A 99 5.54 7.16 -0.40
C LEU A 99 6.58 6.28 0.34
N ALA A 100 7.24 6.83 1.36
CA ALA A 100 8.19 6.08 2.18
C ALA A 100 7.51 4.92 2.93
N ALA A 101 6.27 5.09 3.38
CA ALA A 101 5.47 4.02 3.98
C ALA A 101 5.21 2.89 2.97
N LEU A 102 4.70 3.22 1.78
CA LEU A 102 4.52 2.23 0.70
C LEU A 102 5.84 1.51 0.38
N ARG A 103 6.92 2.25 0.12
CA ARG A 103 8.25 1.71 -0.19
C ARG A 103 8.68 0.70 0.87
N ARG A 104 8.56 1.06 2.15
CA ARG A 104 8.93 0.19 3.26
C ARG A 104 8.09 -1.08 3.32
N GLY A 105 6.78 -0.98 3.07
CA GLY A 105 5.90 -2.14 2.96
C GLY A 105 6.35 -3.09 1.84
N LEU A 106 6.59 -2.56 0.63
CA LEU A 106 7.05 -3.35 -0.51
C LEU A 106 8.39 -4.03 -0.26
N GLU A 107 9.37 -3.34 0.33
CA GLU A 107 10.64 -3.95 0.74
C GLU A 107 10.43 -5.14 1.69
N LEU A 108 9.51 -5.02 2.64
CA LEU A 108 9.19 -6.09 3.58
C LEU A 108 8.53 -7.26 2.86
N ALA A 109 7.62 -7.01 1.92
CA ALA A 109 7.03 -8.10 1.13
C ALA A 109 8.06 -8.86 0.28
N VAL A 110 9.00 -8.14 -0.37
CA VAL A 110 10.11 -8.77 -1.10
C VAL A 110 10.95 -9.64 -0.16
N ARG A 111 11.32 -9.15 1.03
CA ARG A 111 12.09 -9.92 2.02
C ARG A 111 11.35 -11.17 2.53
N ASN A 112 10.02 -11.14 2.58
CA ASN A 112 9.20 -12.28 2.99
C ASN A 112 8.80 -13.19 1.81
N GLY A 113 9.24 -12.88 0.58
CA GLY A 113 8.92 -13.67 -0.61
C GLY A 113 7.45 -13.61 -1.03
N TRP A 114 6.68 -12.60 -0.59
CA TRP A 114 5.29 -12.44 -0.99
C TRP A 114 5.20 -11.86 -2.39
N GLN A 115 4.68 -12.64 -3.34
CA GLN A 115 4.64 -12.28 -4.76
C GLN A 115 3.33 -11.62 -5.20
N ARG A 116 2.27 -11.73 -4.41
CA ARG A 116 0.93 -11.20 -4.72
C ARG A 116 0.48 -10.24 -3.64
N VAL A 117 0.65 -8.95 -3.88
CA VAL A 117 0.39 -7.91 -2.87
C VAL A 117 -0.67 -6.91 -3.34
N TRP A 118 -1.65 -6.66 -2.48
CA TRP A 118 -2.64 -5.61 -2.66
C TRP A 118 -2.33 -4.46 -1.69
N ALA A 119 -1.79 -3.35 -2.20
CA ALA A 119 -1.51 -2.15 -1.43
C ALA A 119 -2.72 -1.20 -1.38
N GLU A 120 -3.04 -0.73 -0.18
CA GLU A 120 -4.11 0.21 0.11
C GLU A 120 -3.55 1.39 0.92
N GLY A 121 -3.78 2.60 0.42
CA GLY A 121 -3.33 3.84 1.04
C GLY A 121 -4.26 5.00 0.70
N ASP A 122 -3.77 6.23 0.88
CA ASP A 122 -4.52 7.45 0.56
C ASP A 122 -4.72 7.66 -0.96
N TYR A 123 -5.68 8.50 -1.33
CA TYR A 123 -6.05 8.72 -2.73
C TYR A 123 -4.88 9.29 -3.56
N LYS A 124 -4.11 10.22 -2.97
CA LYS A 124 -3.00 10.89 -3.67
C LYS A 124 -1.91 9.89 -4.05
N MET A 125 -1.59 8.96 -3.15
CA MET A 125 -0.66 7.88 -3.42
C MET A 125 -1.16 6.99 -4.56
N VAL A 126 -2.42 6.56 -4.51
CA VAL A 126 -2.98 5.68 -5.55
C VAL A 126 -2.88 6.31 -6.92
N VAL A 127 -3.19 7.60 -7.03
CA VAL A 127 -3.03 8.37 -8.27
C VAL A 127 -1.58 8.35 -8.75
N ASN A 128 -0.62 8.61 -7.85
CA ASN A 128 0.80 8.58 -8.20
C ASN A 128 1.28 7.19 -8.67
N VAL A 129 0.78 6.11 -8.06
CA VAL A 129 1.14 4.75 -8.46
C VAL A 129 0.59 4.38 -9.83
N VAL A 130 -0.64 4.79 -10.10
CA VAL A 130 -1.39 4.33 -11.28
C VAL A 130 -1.03 5.15 -12.50
N HIS A 131 -0.83 6.44 -12.31
CA HIS A 131 -0.61 7.39 -13.40
C HIS A 131 0.86 7.83 -13.49
N ASP A 132 1.79 6.99 -13.05
CA ASP A 132 3.24 7.17 -13.23
C ASP A 132 3.70 8.61 -12.94
N HIS A 133 3.43 9.09 -11.71
CA HIS A 133 3.85 10.42 -11.18
C HIS A 133 2.97 11.61 -11.55
N ALA A 134 1.73 11.38 -11.97
CA ALA A 134 0.81 12.47 -12.32
C ALA A 134 0.71 13.60 -11.27
N GLU A 135 0.95 13.33 -9.98
CA GLU A 135 0.97 14.37 -8.94
C GLU A 135 2.28 14.46 -8.14
N VAL A 136 3.42 14.10 -8.73
CA VAL A 136 4.71 14.33 -8.06
C VAL A 136 5.01 15.83 -8.03
N ARG A 137 5.26 16.35 -6.81
CA ARG A 137 5.38 17.79 -6.53
C ARG A 137 6.81 18.23 -6.21
N SER A 138 7.76 17.30 -6.07
CA SER A 138 9.15 17.60 -5.69
C SER A 138 10.14 16.54 -6.19
N GLU A 139 11.43 16.87 -6.24
CA GLU A 139 12.51 15.92 -6.56
C GLU A 139 12.58 14.76 -5.55
N GLU A 140 12.22 15.02 -4.29
CA GLU A 140 12.20 14.01 -3.24
C GLU A 140 11.08 12.99 -3.44
N ASP A 141 9.89 13.46 -3.84
CA ASP A 141 8.79 12.59 -4.23
C ASP A 141 9.19 11.71 -5.44
N MET A 142 9.87 12.29 -6.46
CA MET A 142 10.39 11.53 -7.60
C MET A 142 11.41 10.47 -7.18
N ARG A 143 12.29 10.79 -6.22
CA ARG A 143 13.29 9.83 -5.71
C ARG A 143 12.60 8.65 -5.04
N GLN A 144 11.66 8.90 -4.12
CA GLN A 144 10.88 7.83 -3.49
C GLN A 144 10.14 6.99 -4.52
N TRP A 145 9.56 7.65 -5.53
CA TRP A 145 8.88 6.93 -6.59
C TRP A 145 9.80 5.96 -7.34
N ARG A 146 10.97 6.41 -7.83
CA ARG A 146 11.84 5.53 -8.65
C ARG A 146 12.18 4.24 -7.92
N GLU A 147 12.39 4.32 -6.62
CA GLU A 147 12.63 3.16 -5.75
C GLU A 147 11.38 2.27 -5.65
N ILE A 148 10.18 2.86 -5.50
CA ILE A 148 8.91 2.13 -5.55
C ILE A 148 8.75 1.42 -6.89
N ALA A 149 8.92 2.11 -8.02
CA ALA A 149 8.80 1.49 -9.35
C ALA A 149 9.78 0.34 -9.57
N ALA A 150 11.00 0.44 -9.03
CA ALA A 150 11.96 -0.65 -9.06
C ALA A 150 11.50 -1.85 -8.21
N LEU A 151 10.92 -1.61 -7.03
CA LEU A 151 10.37 -2.67 -6.18
C LEU A 151 9.13 -3.32 -6.81
N LEU A 152 8.26 -2.54 -7.44
CA LEU A 152 7.03 -3.04 -8.05
C LEU A 152 7.35 -4.13 -9.08
N GLN A 153 8.46 -3.99 -9.83
CA GLN A 153 8.98 -4.98 -10.80
C GLN A 153 9.36 -6.34 -10.20
N LEU A 154 9.36 -6.49 -8.87
CA LEU A 154 9.75 -7.74 -8.20
C LEU A 154 8.56 -8.64 -7.84
N PHE A 155 7.33 -8.24 -8.13
CA PHE A 155 6.11 -8.95 -7.72
C PHE A 155 5.38 -9.57 -8.92
N ASP A 156 4.97 -10.83 -8.83
CA ASP A 156 4.17 -11.46 -9.89
C ASP A 156 2.82 -10.75 -10.14
N ASP A 157 2.12 -10.38 -9.07
CA ASP A 157 0.86 -9.62 -9.14
C ASP A 157 0.83 -8.47 -8.11
N MET A 158 0.49 -7.27 -8.56
CA MET A 158 0.26 -6.11 -7.70
C MET A 158 -1.11 -5.49 -7.95
N ALA A 159 -1.82 -5.18 -6.86
CA ALA A 159 -3.04 -4.40 -6.88
C ALA A 159 -2.88 -3.16 -6.00
N VAL A 160 -3.45 -2.03 -6.43
CA VAL A 160 -3.41 -0.78 -5.66
C VAL A 160 -4.79 -0.17 -5.60
N SER A 161 -5.25 0.22 -4.42
CA SER A 161 -6.54 0.90 -4.26
C SER A 161 -6.54 1.94 -3.15
N HIS A 162 -7.52 2.82 -3.22
CA HIS A 162 -7.74 3.85 -2.21
C HIS A 162 -8.65 3.33 -1.11
N VAL A 163 -8.30 3.61 0.14
CA VAL A 163 -9.16 3.40 1.29
C VAL A 163 -9.32 4.72 2.07
N TYR A 164 -10.54 5.07 2.46
CA TYR A 164 -10.73 6.24 3.29
C TYR A 164 -10.12 6.02 4.68
N ARG A 165 -9.82 7.12 5.38
CA ARG A 165 -9.30 7.11 6.76
C ARG A 165 -10.05 6.17 7.72
N GLY A 166 -11.35 5.92 7.48
CA GLY A 166 -12.16 4.97 8.23
C GLY A 166 -11.62 3.53 8.20
N GLY A 167 -11.18 3.06 7.03
CA GLY A 167 -10.63 1.72 6.79
C GLY A 167 -9.10 1.64 6.87
N ASN A 168 -8.39 2.78 6.98
CA ASN A 168 -6.93 2.81 7.14
C ASN A 168 -6.45 3.01 8.60
N LYS A 169 -7.34 2.83 9.59
CA LYS A 169 -7.05 3.16 11.00
C LYS A 169 -5.89 2.36 11.59
N VAL A 170 -5.73 1.10 11.18
CA VAL A 170 -4.64 0.24 11.67
C VAL A 170 -3.28 0.80 11.22
N ALA A 171 -3.12 1.09 9.92
CA ALA A 171 -1.90 1.67 9.38
C ALA A 171 -1.60 3.06 9.98
N HIS A 172 -2.63 3.89 10.13
CA HIS A 172 -2.50 5.18 10.82
C HIS A 172 -2.05 5.03 12.29
N GLY A 173 -2.53 4.00 12.99
CA GLY A 173 -2.08 3.64 14.32
C GLY A 173 -0.59 3.30 14.35
N PHE A 174 -0.12 2.49 13.40
CA PHE A 174 1.31 2.19 13.25
C PHE A 174 2.14 3.45 12.94
N ALA A 175 1.68 4.33 12.04
CA ALA A 175 2.38 5.58 11.76
C ALA A 175 2.52 6.45 13.03
N LYS A 176 1.47 6.52 13.86
CA LYS A 176 1.52 7.17 15.18
C LYS A 176 2.50 6.52 16.15
N LEU A 177 2.63 5.20 16.15
CA LEU A 177 3.66 4.51 16.93
C LEU A 177 5.07 4.87 16.44
N GLY A 178 5.25 5.05 15.12
CA GLY A 178 6.50 5.49 14.53
C GLY A 178 6.99 6.84 15.09
N HIS A 179 6.08 7.78 15.35
CA HIS A 179 6.40 9.07 16.00
C HIS A 179 6.94 8.94 17.43
N LYS A 180 6.74 7.79 18.08
CA LYS A 180 7.25 7.50 19.44
C LYS A 180 8.44 6.55 19.42
N ALA A 181 8.69 5.89 18.29
CA ALA A 181 9.76 4.92 18.17
C ALA A 181 11.13 5.59 18.13
N ALA A 182 12.07 5.07 18.92
CA ALA A 182 13.48 5.45 18.86
C ALA A 182 14.24 4.76 17.71
N ARG A 183 13.74 3.59 17.28
CA ARG A 183 14.31 2.77 16.20
C ARG A 183 13.19 2.16 15.37
N PRO A 184 13.43 1.77 14.10
CA PRO A 184 12.46 1.05 13.30
C PRO A 184 11.97 -0.21 14.03
N ARG A 185 10.67 -0.48 13.98
CA ARG A 185 10.04 -1.67 14.57
C ARG A 185 9.28 -2.44 13.51
N VAL A 186 9.40 -3.77 13.58
CA VAL A 186 8.64 -4.73 12.79
C VAL A 186 8.09 -5.80 13.74
N TRP A 187 6.81 -6.13 13.59
CA TRP A 187 6.11 -7.15 14.37
C TRP A 187 5.68 -8.28 13.45
N HIS A 188 6.06 -9.52 13.76
CA HIS A 188 5.76 -10.71 12.96
C HIS A 188 4.78 -11.70 13.63
N VAL A 189 4.62 -11.62 14.96
CA VAL A 189 3.84 -12.59 15.74
C VAL A 189 2.54 -11.98 16.23
N ALA A 190 2.63 -10.81 16.86
CA ALA A 190 1.48 -10.10 17.40
C ALA A 190 1.62 -8.60 17.15
N PRO A 191 0.53 -7.90 16.81
CA PRO A 191 0.53 -6.45 16.73
C PRO A 191 0.67 -5.84 18.14
N PRO A 192 1.12 -4.59 18.25
CA PRO A 192 1.10 -3.85 19.50
C PRO A 192 -0.35 -3.53 19.94
N ASP A 193 -0.59 -3.44 21.25
CA ASP A 193 -1.93 -3.28 21.83
C ASP A 193 -2.67 -2.04 21.29
N GLU A 194 -1.92 -0.98 20.98
CA GLU A 194 -2.46 0.28 20.50
C GLU A 194 -3.24 0.18 19.19
N VAL A 195 -2.99 -0.86 18.38
CA VAL A 195 -3.69 -1.09 17.11
C VAL A 195 -4.73 -2.21 17.17
N LEU A 196 -4.78 -2.99 18.25
CA LEU A 196 -5.67 -4.15 18.38
C LEU A 196 -7.15 -3.80 18.22
N GLN A 197 -7.59 -2.67 18.80
CA GLN A 197 -8.98 -2.22 18.68
C GLN A 197 -9.40 -1.95 17.22
N PHE A 198 -8.46 -1.52 16.38
CA PHE A 198 -8.75 -1.24 14.97
C PHE A 198 -8.78 -2.53 14.16
N LEU A 199 -7.87 -3.46 14.46
CA LEU A 199 -7.86 -4.80 13.84
C LEU A 199 -9.15 -5.57 14.14
N ARG A 200 -9.63 -5.56 15.40
CA ARG A 200 -10.88 -6.21 15.80
C ARG A 200 -12.08 -5.61 15.07
N ARG A 201 -12.16 -4.28 15.01
CA ARG A 201 -13.23 -3.58 14.29
C ARG A 201 -13.24 -3.90 12.79
N ASP A 202 -12.07 -3.98 12.15
CA ASP A 202 -12.00 -4.35 10.74
C ASP A 202 -12.47 -5.80 10.53
N ALA A 203 -12.16 -6.73 11.46
CA ALA A 203 -12.61 -8.11 11.40
C ALA A 203 -14.14 -8.28 11.56
N GLU A 204 -14.79 -7.42 12.36
CA GLU A 204 -16.25 -7.41 12.54
C GLU A 204 -17.02 -6.87 11.32
N LEU A 205 -16.36 -6.06 10.47
CA LEU A 205 -16.99 -5.34 9.36
C LEU A 205 -16.64 -5.90 7.97
N SER A 206 -15.86 -7.00 7.90
CA SER A 206 -15.28 -7.54 6.67
C SER A 206 -15.77 -8.93 6.30
#